data_AF-A0A2S9SJU3-F1
#
_entry.id   AF-A0A2S9SJU3-F1
#
_cell.length_a   1.000
_cell.length_b   1.000
_cell.length_c   1.000
_cell.angle_alpha   90.00
_cell.angle_beta   90.00
_cell.angle_gamma   90.00
#
_symmetry.space_group_name_H-M   'P 1'
#
loop_
_entity.id
_entity.type
_entity.pdbx_description
1 polymer ?
#
loop_
_entity_poly.entity_id
_entity_poly.type
_entity_poly.pdbx_seq_one_letter_code
_entity_poly.pdbx_strand_id
1 'polypeptide(L)' 'FIPGTLDKLRQVRRLIDESGRDIRLEIDGGVKVDNIRAIAEAGADMFVAGSAIFSQPDYKAVIDQMRAELSHVQR' A
#
# COMPACT_ATOMS: atom_id res chain seq x y z
N PHE A 1 10.42 -1.13 -5.91
CA PHE A 1 10.13 -0.89 -4.49
C PHE A 1 11.44 -0.84 -3.73
N ILE A 2 11.58 0.06 -2.76
CA ILE A 2 12.78 0.19 -1.93
C ILE A 2 12.42 -0.29 -0.51
N PRO A 3 13.01 -1.38 0.00
CA PRO A 3 12.62 -1.96 1.30
C PRO A 3 12.66 -0.97 2.48
N GLY A 4 13.64 -0.05 2.49
CA GLY A 4 13.75 0.98 3.52
C GLY A 4 12.60 2.01 3.55
N THR A 5 11.70 1.99 2.55
CA THR A 5 10.50 2.84 2.55
C THR A 5 9.49 2.41 3.62
N LEU A 6 9.48 1.14 4.05
CA LEU A 6 8.56 0.67 5.10
C LEU A 6 8.81 1.38 6.44
N ASP A 7 10.06 1.62 6.80
CA ASP A 7 10.38 2.33 8.05
C ASP A 7 9.96 3.80 8.00
N LYS A 8 10.10 4.44 6.83
CA LYS A 8 9.61 5.80 6.61
C LYS A 8 8.08 5.86 6.70
N LEU A 9 7.39 4.88 6.12
CA LEU A 9 5.93 4.74 6.21
C LEU A 9 5.46 4.69 7.66
N ARG A 10 6.08 3.83 8.49
CA ARG A 10 5.73 3.71 9.91
C ARG A 10 5.95 5.01 10.66
N GLN A 11 7.05 5.71 10.38
CA GLN A 11 7.34 7.02 10.98
C GLN A 11 6.28 8.06 10.59
N VAL A 12 5.91 8.14 9.31
CA VAL A 12 4.90 9.09 8.83
C VAL A 12 3.52 8.75 9.37
N ARG A 13 3.13 7.47 9.38
CA ARG A 13 1.85 7.02 9.96
C ARG A 13 1.72 7.45 11.41
N ARG A 14 2.76 7.22 12.21
CA ARG A 14 2.81 7.68 13.61
C ARG A 14 2.61 9.19 13.74
N LEU A 15 3.29 9.99 12.91
CA LEU A 15 3.12 11.45 12.92
C LEU A 15 1.70 11.89 12.56
N ILE A 16 1.06 11.20 11.61
CA ILE A 16 -0.33 11.48 11.24
C ILE A 16 -1.25 11.13 12.43
N ASP A 17 -1.08 9.95 13.04
CA ASP A 17 -1.90 9.52 14.17
C ASP A 17 -1.77 10.49 15.36
N GLU A 18 -0.54 10.89 15.70
CA GLU A 18 -0.25 11.87 16.74
C GLU A 18 -0.83 13.27 16.44
N SER A 19 -1.02 13.61 15.16
CA SER A 19 -1.60 14.90 14.77
C SER A 19 -3.11 15.00 15.02
N GLY A 20 -3.80 13.86 15.20
CA GLY A 20 -5.26 13.81 15.32
C GLY A 20 -6.03 14.24 14.07
N ARG A 21 -5.36 14.35 12.92
CA ARG A 21 -5.96 14.76 11.64
C ARG A 21 -6.24 13.54 10.78
N ASP A 22 -7.33 13.61 10.03
CA ASP A 22 -7.63 12.64 8.98
C ASP A 22 -6.75 12.92 7.75
N ILE A 23 -5.62 12.22 7.64
CA ILE A 23 -4.68 12.33 6.54
C ILE A 23 -4.44 10.95 5.94
N ARG A 24 -4.68 10.86 4.64
CA ARG A 24 -4.39 9.69 3.80
C ARG A 24 -2.88 9.57 3.59
N LEU A 25 -2.37 8.34 3.65
CA LEU A 25 -0.96 8.05 3.43
C LEU A 25 -0.81 7.17 2.19
N GLU A 26 -0.27 7.78 1.12
CA GLU A 26 -0.09 7.14 -0.18
C GLU A 26 1.32 6.61 -0.39
N ILE A 27 1.43 5.48 -1.08
CA ILE A 27 2.65 5.04 -1.75
C ILE A 27 2.48 5.02 -3.26
N ASP A 28 3.43 5.65 -3.93
CA ASP A 28 3.67 5.54 -5.36
C ASP A 28 5.07 4.96 -5.62
N GLY A 29 5.14 4.00 -6.55
CA GLY A 29 6.38 3.36 -6.98
C GLY A 29 6.53 1.89 -6.57
N GLY A 30 6.20 1.00 -7.52
CA GLY A 30 6.50 -0.43 -7.42
C GLY A 30 5.59 -1.22 -6.47
N VAL A 31 4.36 -0.75 -6.24
CA VAL A 31 3.29 -1.51 -5.56
C VAL A 31 2.84 -2.68 -6.44
N LYS A 32 2.74 -3.87 -5.86
CA LYS A 32 2.38 -5.14 -6.51
C LYS A 32 1.62 -6.02 -5.52
N VAL A 33 1.01 -7.10 -6.01
CA VAL A 33 0.30 -8.09 -5.16
C VAL A 33 1.20 -8.63 -4.05
N ASP A 34 2.46 -8.93 -4.36
CA ASP A 34 3.42 -9.54 -3.42
C ASP A 34 3.88 -8.63 -2.27
N ASN A 35 3.64 -7.31 -2.35
CA ASN A 35 4.12 -6.34 -1.37
C ASN A 35 3.06 -5.40 -0.81
N ILE A 36 1.87 -5.32 -1.44
CA ILE A 36 0.83 -4.37 -1.04
C ILE A 36 0.40 -4.54 0.42
N ARG A 37 0.36 -5.79 0.92
CA ARG A 37 0.06 -6.08 2.32
C ARG A 37 1.08 -5.48 3.28
N ALA A 38 2.37 -5.73 3.05
CA ALA A 38 3.43 -5.20 3.90
C ALA A 38 3.48 -3.67 3.89
N ILE A 39 3.15 -3.05 2.75
CA ILE A 39 3.03 -1.59 2.61
C ILE A 39 1.84 -1.07 3.44
N ALA A 40 0.70 -1.76 3.40
CA ALA A 40 -0.47 -1.43 4.19
C ALA A 40 -0.23 -1.58 5.71
N GLU A 41 0.40 -2.69 6.13
CA GLU A 41 0.80 -2.94 7.52
C GLU A 41 1.80 -1.90 8.04
N ALA A 42 2.60 -1.29 7.16
CA ALA A 42 3.49 -0.19 7.50
C ALA A 42 2.76 1.17 7.64
N GLY A 43 1.47 1.24 7.32
CA GLY A 43 0.61 2.38 7.57
C GLY A 43 0.06 3.10 6.34
N ALA A 44 0.38 2.63 5.12
CA ALA A 44 -0.22 3.18 3.91
C ALA A 44 -1.70 2.77 3.81
N ASP A 45 -2.54 3.68 3.34
CA ASP A 45 -3.96 3.40 3.10
C ASP A 45 -4.39 3.68 1.65
N MET A 46 -3.50 4.28 0.86
CA MET A 46 -3.67 4.63 -0.54
C MET A 46 -2.47 4.13 -1.36
N PHE A 47 -2.73 3.62 -2.56
CA PHE A 47 -1.73 2.91 -3.35
C PHE A 47 -1.83 3.31 -4.83
N VAL A 48 -0.70 3.71 -5.41
CA VAL A 48 -0.57 3.91 -6.86
C VAL A 48 0.13 2.69 -7.47
N ALA A 49 -0.56 2.03 -8.40
CA ALA A 49 -0.06 0.84 -9.07
C ALA A 49 -0.18 1.01 -10.60
N GLY A 50 0.95 1.26 -11.26
CA GLY A 50 1.03 1.40 -12.72
C GLY A 50 1.18 0.06 -13.43
N SER A 51 2.40 -0.33 -13.78
CA SER A 51 2.69 -1.55 -14.54
C SER A 51 2.19 -2.84 -13.88
N ALA A 52 2.05 -2.86 -12.55
CA ALA A 52 1.45 -3.98 -11.85
C ALA A 52 0.01 -4.28 -12.31
N ILE A 53 -0.74 -3.27 -12.75
CA ILE A 53 -2.10 -3.41 -13.28
C ILE A 53 -2.06 -3.39 -14.82
N PHE A 54 -1.51 -2.33 -15.41
CA PHE A 54 -1.60 -2.10 -16.86
C PHE A 54 -0.79 -3.07 -17.72
N SER A 55 0.11 -3.85 -17.15
CA SER A 55 0.82 -4.92 -17.87
C SER A 55 0.14 -6.28 -17.77
N GLN A 56 -1.02 -6.38 -17.10
CA GLN A 56 -1.77 -7.63 -16.97
C GLN A 56 -2.86 -7.72 -18.05
N PRO A 57 -3.16 -8.93 -18.57
CA PRO A 57 -4.24 -9.13 -19.53
C PRO A 57 -5.63 -8.95 -18.91
N ASP A 58 -5.75 -9.17 -17.60
CA ASP A 58 -6.99 -9.01 -16.84
C ASP A 58 -6.76 -8.09 -15.64
N TYR A 59 -7.24 -6.85 -15.76
CA TYR A 59 -7.13 -5.84 -14.70
C TYR A 59 -7.94 -6.22 -13.47
N LYS A 60 -9.11 -6.85 -13.67
CA LYS A 60 -9.98 -7.22 -12.56
C LYS A 60 -9.29 -8.28 -11.71
N ALA A 61 -8.70 -9.30 -12.34
CA ALA A 61 -8.01 -10.38 -11.63
C ALA A 61 -6.88 -9.86 -10.73
N VAL A 62 -6.03 -8.95 -11.23
CA VAL A 62 -4.93 -8.40 -10.41
C VAL A 62 -5.42 -7.44 -9.32
N ILE A 63 -6.46 -6.65 -9.60
CA ILE A 63 -7.10 -5.79 -8.58
C ILE A 63 -7.74 -6.65 -7.48
N ASP A 64 -8.41 -7.75 -7.83
CA ASP A 64 -9.00 -8.68 -6.88
C ASP A 64 -7.92 -9.32 -6.00
N GLN A 65 -6.78 -9.72 -6.57
CA GLN A 65 -5.63 -10.25 -5.81
C GLN A 65 -5.07 -9.20 -4.84
N MET A 66 -4.90 -7.94 -5.27
CA MET A 66 -4.47 -6.85 -4.39
C MET A 66 -5.47 -6.64 -3.24
N ARG A 67 -6.78 -6.69 -3.52
CA ARG A 67 -7.83 -6.57 -2.49
C ARG A 67 -7.85 -7.75 -1.53
N ALA A 68 -7.62 -8.96 -2.02
CA ALA A 68 -7.49 -10.15 -1.20
C ALA A 68 -6.33 -10.00 -0.21
N GLU A 69 -5.16 -9.57 -0.68
CA GLU A 69 -4.00 -9.29 0.17
C GLU A 69 -4.30 -8.25 1.25
N LEU A 70 -4.96 -7.15 0.89
CA LEU A 70 -5.36 -6.10 1.82
C LEU A 70 -6.39 -6.57 2.87
N SER A 71 -7.21 -7.59 2.57
CA SER A 71 -8.22 -8.12 3.50
C SER A 71 -7.62 -8.80 4.73
N HIS A 72 -6.34 -9.14 4.68
CA HIS A 72 -5.64 -9.79 5.78
C HIS A 72 -4.92 -8.82 6.72
N VAL A 73 -4.92 -7.52 6.41
CA VAL A 73 -4.29 -6.52 7.26
C VAL A 73 -5.16 -6.32 8.51
N GLN A 74 -4.59 -6.58 9.68
CA GLN A 74 -5.23 -6.27 10.95
C GLN A 74 -5.09 -4.76 11.20
N ARG A 75 -6.23 -4.09 11.43
CA ARG A 75 -6.27 -2.67 11.82
C ARG A 75 -6.06 -2.51 13.32
#